data_AF-A0A8B8SNZ8-F1
#
_entry.id   AF-A0A8B8SNZ8-F1
#
_cell.length_a   1.000
_cell.length_b   1.000
_cell.length_c   1.000
_cell.angle_alpha   90.00
_cell.angle_beta   90.00
_cell.angle_gamma   90.00
#
_symmetry.space_group_name_H-M   'P 1'
#
loop_
_entity.id
_entity.type
_entity.pdbx_description
1 polymer ?
#
loop_
_entity_poly.entity_id
_entity_poly.type
_entity_poly.pdbx_seq_one_letter_code
_entity_poly.pdbx_strand_id
1 'polypeptide(L)'
;MPLVQMSELSQSEEDLQDPRDAQGLVDAQLLEAMEEGAASPRSSSSSVSSSYSACAESLLQDARHLMMTDLVGFLLLKYRRKQLTTRAEMLSIFLRAYQHHFPVVFSQASECMQLVFGVDVKEVDPRGHWYVLVPTLGLTCDGMLGDGQSMPKNGLLVMLLCMIHLEGERLPEEEVWGALSKMGLRAGREHYIYGEPRELITKVWVRVGYLEYQQVANSDPARYEFLWGPRAHAEISKLQVREYLLRVNRRGPSSFLVQVPSLSEEAASDEEEGA
;
A
#
# COMPACT_ATOMS: atom_id res chain seq x y z
N MET A 1 55.53 29.18 6.50
CA MET A 1 55.45 30.66 6.59
C MET A 1 55.75 31.20 5.20
N PRO A 2 55.06 32.23 4.67
CA PRO A 2 54.36 33.36 5.32
C PRO A 2 52.83 33.10 5.42
N LEU A 3 51.94 33.71 6.24
CA LEU A 3 51.84 34.93 7.05
C LEU A 3 51.93 36.26 6.29
N VAL A 4 50.75 36.87 6.00
CA VAL A 4 50.30 38.20 6.48
C VAL A 4 48.98 38.65 5.78
N GLN A 5 47.95 38.82 6.62
CA GLN A 5 46.86 39.83 6.72
C GLN A 5 45.95 40.16 5.51
N MET A 6 44.62 39.97 5.60
CA MET A 6 43.58 40.73 6.34
C MET A 6 43.28 42.11 5.76
N SER A 7 42.11 42.23 5.12
CA SER A 7 41.33 43.46 5.03
C SER A 7 39.85 43.11 4.87
N GLU A 8 39.07 43.53 5.87
CA GLU A 8 37.62 43.46 5.99
C GLU A 8 36.87 44.34 4.97
N LEU A 9 35.59 44.04 4.76
CA LEU A 9 34.42 44.91 4.56
C LEU A 9 33.30 44.00 4.01
N SER A 10 32.44 43.43 4.86
CA SER A 10 31.20 44.01 5.39
C SER A 10 30.04 44.02 4.40
N GLN A 11 28.97 43.32 4.81
CA GLN A 11 27.55 43.54 4.50
C GLN A 11 26.99 43.02 3.16
N SER A 12 26.27 41.90 3.26
CA SER A 12 24.88 41.79 2.80
C SER A 12 24.21 40.66 3.59
N GLU A 13 23.48 41.04 4.65
CA GLU A 13 22.35 40.24 5.15
C GLU A 13 21.33 40.17 4.01
N GLU A 14 21.21 39.01 3.39
CA GLU A 14 20.06 38.70 2.53
C GLU A 14 18.97 38.12 3.43
N ASP A 15 17.88 38.88 3.55
CA ASP A 15 16.62 38.51 4.20
C ASP A 15 16.16 37.13 3.72
N LEU A 16 16.28 36.14 4.60
CA LEU A 16 15.70 34.83 4.41
C LEU A 16 14.22 34.94 4.80
N GLN A 17 13.36 35.31 3.85
CA GLN A 17 11.92 35.20 4.00
C GLN A 17 11.56 33.72 4.29
N ASP A 18 11.00 33.45 5.47
CA ASP A 18 10.53 32.13 5.88
C ASP A 18 9.36 31.69 4.97
N PRO A 19 9.41 30.52 4.30
CA PRO A 19 8.34 30.05 3.42
C PRO A 19 7.01 29.77 4.15
N ARG A 20 6.94 29.94 5.47
CA ARG A 20 5.73 29.78 6.28
C ARG A 20 4.74 30.95 6.17
N ASP A 21 5.21 32.15 5.86
CA ASP A 21 4.33 33.33 5.77
C ASP A 21 3.49 33.33 4.49
N ALA A 22 4.01 32.72 3.41
CA ALA A 22 3.27 32.57 2.16
C ALA A 22 2.10 31.57 2.27
N GLN A 23 2.23 30.56 3.14
CA GLN A 23 1.18 29.55 3.37
C GLN A 23 0.05 30.10 4.25
N GLY A 24 0.38 30.93 5.25
CA GLY A 24 -0.64 31.56 6.12
C GLY A 24 -1.51 32.60 5.40
N LEU A 25 -1.02 33.20 4.31
CA LEU A 25 -1.71 34.28 3.58
C LEU A 25 -2.77 33.73 2.60
N VAL A 26 -2.52 32.56 2.00
CA VAL A 26 -3.53 31.86 1.19
C VAL A 26 -4.64 31.23 2.06
N ASP A 27 -4.30 30.79 3.28
CA ASP A 27 -5.28 30.24 4.22
C ASP A 27 -6.19 31.32 4.82
N ALA A 28 -5.68 32.54 5.02
CA ALA A 28 -6.48 33.69 5.49
C ALA A 28 -7.49 34.18 4.42
N GLN A 29 -7.08 34.22 3.14
CA GLN A 29 -7.97 34.60 2.04
C GLN A 29 -9.07 33.56 1.76
N LEU A 30 -8.83 32.29 2.05
CA LEU A 30 -9.85 31.25 1.96
C LEU A 30 -10.90 31.36 3.11
N LEU A 31 -10.48 31.82 4.30
CA LEU A 31 -11.37 32.00 5.45
C LEU A 31 -12.23 33.28 5.33
N GLU A 32 -11.67 34.38 4.82
CA GLU A 32 -12.41 35.66 4.66
C GLU A 32 -13.52 35.59 3.60
N ALA A 33 -13.41 34.69 2.61
CA ALA A 33 -14.46 34.48 1.62
C ALA A 33 -15.74 33.81 2.18
N MET A 34 -15.70 33.31 3.42
CA MET A 34 -16.85 32.64 4.05
C MET A 34 -17.68 33.55 4.97
N GLU A 35 -17.20 34.74 5.37
CA GLU A 35 -17.89 35.56 6.40
C GLU A 35 -18.68 36.78 5.88
N GLU A 36 -18.57 37.18 4.61
CA GLU A 36 -19.41 38.26 4.06
C GLU A 36 -20.51 37.73 3.13
N GLY A 37 -21.64 37.35 3.74
CA GLY A 37 -22.78 36.77 3.00
C GLY A 37 -24.13 36.81 3.72
N ALA A 38 -24.55 38.01 4.13
CA ALA A 38 -25.94 38.49 4.22
C ALA A 38 -27.01 37.74 5.07
N ALA A 39 -27.45 38.47 6.10
CA ALA A 39 -28.82 38.65 6.62
C ALA A 39 -29.96 37.74 6.11
N SER A 40 -30.65 37.11 7.09
CA SER A 40 -31.87 36.30 6.96
C SER A 40 -33.10 37.12 6.48
N PRO A 41 -34.11 36.48 5.82
CA PRO A 41 -35.12 35.76 6.60
C PRO A 41 -35.65 34.44 6.01
N ARG A 42 -35.85 33.48 6.92
CA ARG A 42 -36.81 32.34 6.98
C ARG A 42 -37.20 31.54 5.71
N SER A 43 -37.12 30.21 5.94
CA SER A 43 -37.90 29.09 5.38
C SER A 43 -37.44 28.41 4.09
N SER A 44 -36.45 27.52 4.23
CA SER A 44 -36.38 26.14 3.66
C SER A 44 -34.96 25.56 3.82
N SER A 45 -34.52 25.28 5.04
CA SER A 45 -33.10 24.98 5.35
C SER A 45 -32.81 23.50 5.67
N SER A 46 -33.45 22.54 4.98
CA SER A 46 -33.08 21.12 5.15
C SER A 46 -32.15 20.60 4.04
N SER A 47 -32.15 21.21 2.85
CA SER A 47 -31.39 20.69 1.70
C SER A 47 -29.94 21.19 1.66
N VAL A 48 -29.68 22.41 2.11
CA VAL A 48 -28.34 23.04 2.05
C VAL A 48 -27.41 22.49 3.15
N SER A 49 -27.95 22.19 4.33
CA SER A 49 -27.15 21.62 5.45
C SER A 49 -26.64 20.20 5.15
N SER A 50 -27.40 19.44 4.35
CA SER A 50 -27.06 18.06 3.95
C SER A 50 -25.88 18.01 2.97
N SER A 51 -25.82 18.95 2.01
CA SER A 51 -24.75 18.97 0.98
C SER A 51 -23.40 19.41 1.54
N TYR A 52 -23.37 20.33 2.51
CA TYR A 52 -22.12 20.71 3.19
C TYR A 52 -21.56 19.57 4.06
N SER A 53 -22.43 18.80 4.73
CA SER A 53 -22.03 17.61 5.49
C SER A 53 -21.41 16.54 4.59
N ALA A 54 -22.04 16.25 3.44
CA ALA A 54 -21.52 15.27 2.49
C ALA A 54 -20.18 15.69 1.85
N CYS A 55 -20.00 16.99 1.54
CA CYS A 55 -18.72 17.50 1.03
C CYS A 55 -17.61 17.44 2.07
N ALA A 56 -17.90 17.79 3.33
CA ALA A 56 -16.93 17.69 4.41
C ALA A 56 -16.53 16.23 4.72
N GLU A 57 -17.48 15.29 4.63
CA GLU A 57 -17.21 13.86 4.76
C GLU A 57 -16.33 13.32 3.62
N SER A 58 -16.56 13.75 2.37
CA SER A 58 -15.71 13.39 1.23
C SER A 58 -14.27 13.87 1.42
N LEU A 59 -14.08 15.14 1.76
CA LEU A 59 -12.75 15.72 1.98
C LEU A 59 -11.99 15.04 3.13
N LEU A 60 -12.70 14.63 4.19
CA LEU A 60 -12.11 13.88 5.30
C LEU A 60 -11.69 12.47 4.88
N GLN A 61 -12.49 11.81 4.05
CA GLN A 61 -12.10 10.51 3.47
C GLN A 61 -10.89 10.65 2.55
N ASP A 62 -10.86 11.66 1.69
CA ASP A 62 -9.74 11.93 0.80
C ASP A 62 -8.45 12.20 1.59
N ALA A 63 -8.52 13.02 2.65
CA ALA A 63 -7.40 13.27 3.54
C ALA A 63 -6.92 11.98 4.22
N ARG A 64 -7.85 11.11 4.68
CA ARG A 64 -7.50 9.82 5.29
C ARG A 64 -6.84 8.87 4.29
N HIS A 65 -7.32 8.83 3.04
CA HIS A 65 -6.73 8.04 1.97
C HIS A 65 -5.31 8.51 1.62
N LEU A 66 -5.09 9.83 1.58
CA LEU A 66 -3.76 10.40 1.36
C LEU A 66 -2.81 10.03 2.50
N MET A 67 -3.24 10.21 3.76
CA MET A 67 -2.44 9.81 4.93
C MET A 67 -2.09 8.32 4.91
N MET A 68 -3.03 7.47 4.51
CA MET A 68 -2.78 6.04 4.37
C MET A 68 -1.71 5.76 3.30
N THR A 69 -1.85 6.39 2.14
CA THR A 69 -0.92 6.23 1.01
C THR A 69 0.49 6.70 1.39
N ASP A 70 0.61 7.86 2.04
CA ASP A 70 1.88 8.41 2.49
C ASP A 70 2.55 7.50 3.54
N LEU A 71 1.77 6.97 4.47
CA LEU A 71 2.30 6.07 5.49
C LEU A 71 2.76 4.73 4.91
N VAL A 72 2.00 4.15 3.97
CA VAL A 72 2.41 2.94 3.25
C VAL A 72 3.70 3.20 2.46
N GLY A 73 3.78 4.33 1.74
CA GLY A 73 4.99 4.73 1.01
C GLY A 73 6.21 4.89 1.92
N PHE A 74 6.03 5.55 3.07
CA PHE A 74 7.07 5.70 4.09
C PHE A 74 7.52 4.35 4.66
N LEU A 75 6.59 3.45 4.98
CA LEU A 75 6.91 2.12 5.50
C LEU A 75 7.65 1.28 4.46
N LEU A 76 7.25 1.32 3.18
CA LEU A 76 7.99 0.68 2.09
C LEU A 76 9.42 1.21 1.97
N LEU A 77 9.63 2.52 2.14
CA LEU A 77 10.96 3.11 2.14
C LEU A 77 11.80 2.60 3.32
N LYS A 78 11.23 2.52 4.52
CA LYS A 78 11.89 1.98 5.71
C LYS A 78 12.25 0.49 5.53
N TYR A 79 11.35 -0.30 4.96
CA TYR A 79 11.58 -1.72 4.65
C TYR A 79 12.75 -1.89 3.67
N ARG A 80 12.76 -1.14 2.56
CA ARG A 80 13.85 -1.18 1.56
C ARG A 80 15.20 -0.81 2.15
N ARG A 81 15.21 0.20 3.02
CA ARG A 81 16.43 0.65 3.73
C ARG A 81 16.80 -0.25 4.91
N LYS A 82 15.98 -1.25 5.25
CA LYS A 82 16.14 -2.13 6.43
C LYS A 82 16.29 -1.32 7.73
N GLN A 83 15.52 -0.24 7.85
CA GLN A 83 15.56 0.67 8.99
C GLN A 83 14.38 0.43 9.93
N LEU A 84 14.63 0.62 11.22
CA LEU A 84 13.57 0.77 12.21
C LEU A 84 12.85 2.11 12.01
N THR A 85 11.63 2.17 12.52
CA THR A 85 10.85 3.41 12.57
C THR A 85 10.19 3.55 13.93
N THR A 86 9.89 4.79 14.32
CA THR A 86 9.13 5.07 15.54
C THR A 86 7.74 5.59 15.23
N ARG A 87 6.84 5.53 16.22
CA ARG A 87 5.53 6.20 16.13
C ARG A 87 5.65 7.70 15.88
N ALA A 88 6.64 8.35 16.49
CA ALA A 88 6.87 9.78 16.33
C ALA A 88 7.26 10.14 14.88
N GLU A 89 8.14 9.35 14.27
CA GLU A 89 8.51 9.51 12.85
C GLU A 89 7.27 9.34 11.94
N MET A 90 6.46 8.31 12.18
CA MET A 90 5.25 8.08 11.38
C MET A 90 4.22 9.22 11.54
N LEU A 91 4.08 9.77 12.75
CA LEU A 91 3.20 10.93 13.01
C LEU A 91 3.69 12.22 12.34
N SER A 92 5.01 12.35 12.14
CA SER A 92 5.61 13.55 11.52
C SER A 92 5.28 13.70 10.03
N ILE A 93 4.82 12.62 9.38
CA ILE A 93 4.34 12.61 8.00
C ILE A 93 3.04 13.42 7.89
N PHE A 94 2.27 13.49 8.98
CA PHE A 94 0.93 14.06 8.99
C PHE A 94 0.90 15.46 9.58
N LEU A 95 0.07 16.34 9.00
CA LEU A 95 -0.27 17.62 9.60
C LEU A 95 -0.88 17.39 10.99
N ARG A 96 -0.55 18.29 11.93
CA ARG A 96 -0.99 18.19 13.34
C ARG A 96 -2.49 18.00 13.50
N ALA A 97 -3.29 18.65 12.65
CA ALA A 97 -4.76 18.58 12.67
C ALA A 97 -5.29 17.14 12.50
N TYR A 98 -4.59 16.27 11.76
CA TYR A 98 -5.07 14.92 11.43
C TYR A 98 -4.40 13.80 12.23
N GLN A 99 -3.46 14.11 13.14
CA GLN A 99 -2.75 13.11 13.92
C GLN A 99 -3.65 12.25 14.82
N HIS A 100 -4.85 12.73 15.16
CA HIS A 100 -5.83 11.96 15.92
C HIS A 100 -6.38 10.75 15.15
N HIS A 101 -6.34 10.75 13.81
CA HIS A 101 -6.69 9.60 12.98
C HIS A 101 -5.60 8.53 12.89
N PHE A 102 -4.40 8.82 13.42
CA PHE A 102 -3.24 7.93 13.33
C PHE A 102 -3.55 6.47 13.70
N PRO A 103 -4.27 6.12 14.79
CA PRO A 103 -4.48 4.72 15.13
C PRO A 103 -5.22 3.93 14.03
N VAL A 104 -6.22 4.55 13.40
CA VAL A 104 -7.00 3.92 12.32
C VAL A 104 -6.16 3.81 11.05
N VAL A 105 -5.51 4.91 10.66
CA VAL A 105 -4.63 4.96 9.48
C VAL A 105 -3.48 3.98 9.61
N PHE A 106 -2.84 3.91 10.78
CA PHE A 106 -1.73 2.99 11.07
C PHE A 106 -2.19 1.53 11.00
N SER A 107 -3.37 1.21 11.54
CA SER A 107 -3.94 -0.14 11.45
C SER A 107 -4.19 -0.54 9.99
N GLN A 108 -4.81 0.33 9.20
CA GLN A 108 -5.08 0.09 7.78
C GLN A 108 -3.80 0.01 6.94
N ALA A 109 -2.84 0.90 7.18
CA ALA A 109 -1.54 0.86 6.51
C ALA A 109 -0.79 -0.42 6.85
N SER A 110 -0.78 -0.85 8.11
CA SER A 110 -0.16 -2.11 8.54
C SER A 110 -0.82 -3.32 7.89
N GLU A 111 -2.14 -3.30 7.73
CA GLU A 111 -2.89 -4.32 7.01
C GLU A 111 -2.54 -4.35 5.51
N CYS A 112 -2.48 -3.18 4.86
CA CYS A 112 -2.03 -3.06 3.48
C CYS A 112 -0.59 -3.58 3.29
N MET A 113 0.34 -3.18 4.17
CA MET A 113 1.71 -3.69 4.18
C MET A 113 1.74 -5.22 4.26
N GLN A 114 0.90 -5.82 5.09
CA GLN A 114 0.86 -7.27 5.25
C GLN A 114 0.21 -7.99 4.05
N LEU A 115 -0.96 -7.53 3.60
CA LEU A 115 -1.76 -8.27 2.61
C LEU A 115 -1.30 -8.02 1.16
N VAL A 116 -0.92 -6.78 0.83
CA VAL A 116 -0.49 -6.42 -0.52
C VAL A 116 1.01 -6.67 -0.68
N PHE A 117 1.82 -6.16 0.24
CA PHE A 117 3.27 -6.18 0.10
C PHE A 117 3.92 -7.40 0.78
N GLY A 118 3.21 -8.10 1.67
CA GLY A 118 3.77 -9.23 2.41
C GLY A 118 4.85 -8.80 3.40
N VAL A 119 4.63 -7.67 4.07
CA VAL A 119 5.51 -7.09 5.08
C VAL A 119 4.74 -6.88 6.38
N ASP A 120 5.18 -7.55 7.45
CA ASP A 120 4.66 -7.35 8.79
C ASP A 120 5.32 -6.11 9.43
N VAL A 121 4.50 -5.18 9.92
CA VAL A 121 4.95 -4.10 10.83
C VAL A 121 4.82 -4.61 12.27
N LYS A 122 5.95 -4.85 12.94
CA LYS A 122 5.98 -5.43 14.30
C LYS A 122 6.58 -4.44 15.29
N GLU A 123 5.88 -4.22 16.41
CA GLU A 123 6.43 -3.45 17.53
C GLU A 123 7.48 -4.29 18.26
N VAL A 124 8.69 -3.73 18.44
CA VAL A 124 9.82 -4.39 19.12
C VAL A 124 10.11 -3.79 20.49
N ASP A 125 9.74 -2.53 20.71
CA ASP A 125 9.80 -1.87 22.01
C ASP A 125 8.53 -1.06 22.26
N PRO A 126 7.63 -1.51 23.14
CA PRO A 126 6.41 -0.79 23.49
C PRO A 126 6.66 0.54 24.22
N ARG A 127 7.82 0.73 24.86
CA ARG A 127 8.11 1.96 25.61
C ARG A 127 8.51 3.11 24.68
N GLY A 128 9.39 2.82 23.73
CA GLY A 128 9.80 3.78 22.71
C GLY A 128 8.91 3.77 21.46
N HIS A 129 7.92 2.88 21.38
CA HIS A 129 7.09 2.65 20.19
C HIS A 129 7.95 2.46 18.93
N TRP A 130 8.90 1.53 19.02
CA TRP A 130 9.77 1.15 17.91
C TRP A 130 9.17 -0.01 17.13
N TYR A 131 9.23 0.11 15.80
CA TYR A 131 8.71 -0.87 14.87
C TYR A 131 9.78 -1.36 13.91
N VAL A 132 9.75 -2.66 13.64
CA VAL A 132 10.53 -3.34 12.60
C VAL A 132 9.61 -3.79 11.48
N LEU A 133 10.11 -3.75 10.25
CA LEU A 133 9.42 -4.25 9.07
C LEU A 133 10.09 -5.55 8.62
N VAL A 134 9.34 -6.65 8.61
CA VAL A 134 9.87 -7.97 8.27
C VAL A 134 9.00 -8.68 7.25
N PRO A 135 9.56 -9.54 6.38
CA PRO A 135 8.76 -10.35 5.48
C PRO A 135 7.72 -11.19 6.24
N THR A 136 6.48 -11.17 5.75
CA THR A 136 5.40 -12.02 6.25
C THR A 136 5.80 -13.49 6.12
N LEU A 137 5.51 -14.29 7.17
CA LEU A 137 5.91 -15.70 7.28
C LEU A 137 7.43 -15.96 7.24
N GLY A 138 8.27 -14.93 7.30
CA GLY A 138 9.73 -15.08 7.24
C GLY A 138 10.26 -15.42 5.84
N LEU A 139 9.47 -15.15 4.80
CA LEU A 139 9.85 -15.39 3.41
C LEU A 139 11.10 -14.61 3.00
N THR A 140 11.96 -15.25 2.21
CA THR A 140 13.21 -14.63 1.73
C THR A 140 13.16 -14.18 0.26
N CYS A 141 11.98 -14.19 -0.36
CA CYS A 141 11.76 -13.96 -1.79
C CYS A 141 12.20 -12.56 -2.27
N ASP A 142 11.84 -11.50 -1.53
CA ASP A 142 12.19 -10.11 -1.89
C ASP A 142 13.70 -9.84 -2.00
N GLY A 143 14.54 -10.61 -1.31
CA GLY A 143 16.01 -10.45 -1.36
C GLY A 143 16.66 -10.99 -2.64
N MET A 144 15.91 -11.71 -3.49
CA MET A 144 16.46 -12.50 -4.60
C MET A 144 16.09 -11.98 -5.99
N LEU A 145 15.02 -11.17 -6.10
CA LEU A 145 14.34 -10.91 -7.38
C LEU A 145 14.57 -9.50 -7.96
N GLY A 146 15.38 -8.64 -7.34
CA GLY A 146 15.57 -7.28 -7.83
C GLY A 146 16.82 -6.57 -7.31
N ASP A 147 17.11 -5.43 -7.95
CA ASP A 147 18.14 -4.44 -7.64
C ASP A 147 17.88 -3.61 -6.37
N GLY A 148 16.86 -3.99 -5.59
CA GLY A 148 16.40 -3.27 -4.40
C GLY A 148 15.41 -2.12 -4.69
N GLN A 149 15.10 -1.80 -5.95
CA GLN A 149 14.13 -0.75 -6.31
C GLN A 149 12.72 -1.28 -6.59
N SER A 150 12.54 -2.58 -6.85
CA SER A 150 11.22 -3.17 -7.10
C SER A 150 10.32 -3.16 -5.86
N MET A 151 8.99 -3.14 -6.05
CA MET A 151 8.05 -3.29 -4.93
C MET A 151 8.12 -4.71 -4.34
N PRO A 152 7.92 -4.88 -3.01
CA PRO A 152 7.80 -6.19 -2.39
C PRO A 152 6.68 -7.00 -3.04
N LYS A 153 6.98 -8.25 -3.41
CA LYS A 153 6.00 -9.14 -4.09
C LYS A 153 5.54 -10.29 -3.19
N ASN A 154 5.98 -10.30 -1.94
CA ASN A 154 5.68 -11.36 -0.98
C ASN A 154 4.19 -11.51 -0.69
N GLY A 155 3.39 -10.44 -0.71
CA GLY A 155 1.97 -10.51 -0.37
C GLY A 155 1.19 -11.43 -1.32
N LEU A 156 1.38 -11.23 -2.63
CA LEU A 156 0.81 -12.10 -3.67
C LEU A 156 1.30 -13.55 -3.54
N LEU A 157 2.58 -13.75 -3.22
CA LEU A 157 3.13 -15.10 -3.00
C LEU A 157 2.49 -15.79 -1.78
N VAL A 158 2.40 -15.10 -0.63
CA VAL A 158 1.76 -15.63 0.58
C VAL A 158 0.32 -16.02 0.29
N MET A 159 -0.40 -15.18 -0.45
CA MET A 159 -1.79 -15.46 -0.82
C MET A 159 -1.93 -16.70 -1.71
N LEU A 160 -1.08 -16.87 -2.74
CA LEU A 160 -1.08 -18.09 -3.55
C LEU A 160 -0.77 -19.34 -2.71
N LEU A 161 0.25 -19.27 -1.85
CA LEU A 161 0.60 -20.39 -0.96
C LEU A 161 -0.56 -20.73 -0.01
N CYS A 162 -1.28 -19.73 0.49
CA CYS A 162 -2.49 -19.93 1.29
C CYS A 162 -3.62 -20.59 0.49
N MET A 163 -3.88 -20.16 -0.75
CA MET A 163 -4.92 -20.77 -1.59
C MET A 163 -4.62 -22.25 -1.88
N ILE A 164 -3.37 -22.57 -2.26
CA ILE A 164 -2.95 -23.96 -2.49
C ILE A 164 -3.10 -24.80 -1.22
N HIS A 165 -2.78 -24.22 -0.05
CA HIS A 165 -2.95 -24.92 1.22
C HIS A 165 -4.43 -25.17 1.57
N LEU A 166 -5.32 -24.23 1.25
CA LEU A 166 -6.76 -24.34 1.48
C LEU A 166 -7.42 -25.41 0.59
N GLU A 167 -6.97 -25.57 -0.65
CA GLU A 167 -7.52 -26.53 -1.62
C GLU A 167 -6.95 -27.96 -1.47
N GLY A 168 -6.02 -28.18 -0.55
CA GLY A 168 -5.47 -29.51 -0.28
C GLY A 168 -4.21 -29.85 -1.07
N GLU A 169 -3.28 -28.90 -1.15
CA GLU A 169 -1.90 -29.00 -1.71
C GLU A 169 -1.78 -28.85 -3.23
N ARG A 170 -2.90 -28.85 -3.95
CA ARG A 170 -2.95 -28.64 -5.40
C ARG A 170 -4.06 -27.67 -5.72
N LEU A 171 -3.79 -26.75 -6.64
CA LEU A 171 -4.76 -25.75 -7.04
C LEU A 171 -4.79 -25.64 -8.57
N PRO A 172 -5.93 -25.89 -9.23
CA PRO A 172 -6.05 -25.72 -10.68
C PRO A 172 -5.69 -24.29 -11.12
N GLU A 173 -5.05 -24.18 -12.29
CA GLU A 173 -4.66 -22.88 -12.86
C GLU A 173 -5.88 -21.95 -13.02
N GLU A 174 -7.04 -22.50 -13.38
CA GLU A 174 -8.28 -21.77 -13.58
C GLU A 174 -8.78 -21.09 -12.31
N GLU A 175 -8.63 -21.74 -11.16
CA GLU A 175 -9.03 -21.19 -9.86
C GLU A 175 -8.09 -20.06 -9.43
N VAL A 176 -6.77 -20.24 -9.66
CA VAL A 176 -5.78 -19.19 -9.43
C VAL A 176 -6.12 -17.96 -10.26
N TRP A 177 -6.29 -18.08 -11.57
CA TRP A 177 -6.60 -16.94 -12.42
C TRP A 177 -7.98 -16.34 -12.13
N GLY A 178 -8.96 -17.16 -11.74
CA GLY A 178 -10.26 -16.70 -11.29
C GLY A 178 -10.18 -15.82 -10.04
N ALA A 179 -9.34 -16.18 -9.07
CA ALA A 179 -9.09 -15.36 -7.88
C ALA A 179 -8.29 -14.09 -8.23
N LEU A 180 -7.19 -14.22 -8.98
CA LEU A 180 -6.33 -13.11 -9.40
C LEU A 180 -7.10 -12.05 -10.20
N SER A 181 -8.00 -12.47 -11.09
CA SER A 181 -8.82 -11.55 -11.89
C SER A 181 -9.72 -10.67 -11.03
N LYS A 182 -10.27 -11.20 -9.93
CA LYS A 182 -11.09 -10.42 -8.97
C LYS A 182 -10.27 -9.37 -8.23
N MET A 183 -8.95 -9.56 -8.13
CA MET A 183 -8.01 -8.60 -7.56
C MET A 183 -7.38 -7.69 -8.62
N GLY A 184 -7.86 -7.72 -9.87
CA GLY A 184 -7.37 -6.88 -10.96
C GLY A 184 -6.10 -7.39 -11.65
N LEU A 185 -5.63 -8.60 -11.32
CA LEU A 185 -4.44 -9.21 -11.93
C LEU A 185 -4.83 -10.07 -13.13
N ARG A 186 -4.35 -9.71 -14.32
CA ARG A 186 -4.65 -10.39 -15.58
C ARG A 186 -3.37 -10.87 -16.25
N ALA A 187 -3.40 -12.08 -16.81
CA ALA A 187 -2.31 -12.59 -17.61
C ALA A 187 -2.10 -11.72 -18.87
N GLY A 188 -0.84 -11.45 -19.20
CA GLY A 188 -0.45 -10.66 -20.38
C GLY A 188 -0.60 -9.14 -20.22
N ARG A 189 -0.99 -8.64 -19.03
CA ARG A 189 -1.04 -7.21 -18.70
C ARG A 189 -0.08 -6.90 -17.56
N GLU A 190 0.72 -5.85 -17.69
CA GLU A 190 1.56 -5.40 -16.59
C GLU A 190 0.73 -4.79 -15.46
N HIS A 191 1.02 -5.23 -14.23
CA HIS A 191 0.51 -4.64 -13.00
C HIS A 191 1.58 -3.76 -12.34
N TYR A 192 1.22 -2.57 -11.90
CA TYR A 192 2.16 -1.58 -11.34
C TYR A 192 3.04 -2.12 -10.20
N ILE A 193 2.50 -2.98 -9.33
CA ILE A 193 3.25 -3.57 -8.20
C ILE A 193 3.97 -4.87 -8.59
N TYR A 194 3.32 -5.71 -9.39
CA TYR A 194 3.76 -7.11 -9.56
C TYR A 194 4.46 -7.36 -10.89
N GLY A 195 4.39 -6.43 -11.85
CA GLY A 195 4.79 -6.65 -13.24
C GLY A 195 3.77 -7.53 -13.96
N GLU A 196 4.22 -8.30 -14.96
CA GLU A 196 3.37 -9.28 -15.65
C GLU A 196 3.10 -10.49 -14.73
N PRO A 197 1.85 -10.73 -14.29
CA PRO A 197 1.55 -11.76 -13.30
C PRO A 197 1.85 -13.19 -13.76
N ARG A 198 1.66 -13.52 -15.05
CA ARG A 198 1.86 -14.88 -15.55
C ARG A 198 3.33 -15.27 -15.52
N GLU A 199 4.23 -14.40 -15.95
CA GLU A 199 5.66 -14.57 -15.86
C GLU A 199 6.12 -14.66 -14.41
N LEU A 200 5.62 -13.78 -13.54
CA LEU A 200 5.96 -13.81 -12.12
C LEU A 200 5.61 -15.18 -11.49
N ILE A 201 4.40 -15.67 -11.73
CA ILE A 201 3.87 -16.87 -11.09
C ILE A 201 4.45 -18.14 -11.72
N THR A 202 4.38 -18.27 -13.04
CA THR A 202 4.71 -19.53 -13.75
C THR A 202 6.18 -19.67 -14.11
N LYS A 203 6.95 -18.58 -14.13
CA LYS A 203 8.39 -18.63 -14.45
C LYS A 203 9.23 -18.25 -13.25
N VAL A 204 9.02 -17.06 -12.68
CA VAL A 204 9.91 -16.52 -11.64
C VAL A 204 9.79 -17.35 -10.36
N TRP A 205 8.60 -17.52 -9.81
CA TRP A 205 8.39 -18.29 -8.57
C TRP A 205 8.58 -19.79 -8.71
N VAL A 206 8.38 -20.32 -9.91
CA VAL A 206 8.76 -21.71 -10.22
C VAL A 206 10.28 -21.86 -10.21
N ARG A 207 11.02 -20.96 -10.88
CA ARG A 207 12.48 -21.00 -10.93
C ARG A 207 13.13 -20.83 -9.55
N VAL A 208 12.59 -19.97 -8.70
CA VAL A 208 13.12 -19.80 -7.33
C VAL A 208 12.59 -20.84 -6.33
N GLY A 209 11.73 -21.77 -6.78
CA GLY A 209 11.31 -22.95 -6.02
C GLY A 209 10.19 -22.72 -5.01
N TYR A 210 9.47 -21.60 -5.08
CA TYR A 210 8.30 -21.37 -4.22
C TYR A 210 7.04 -22.08 -4.73
N LEU A 211 6.90 -22.17 -6.04
CA LEU A 211 5.78 -22.84 -6.69
C LEU A 211 6.29 -23.97 -7.58
N GLU A 212 5.48 -24.99 -7.73
CA GLU A 212 5.58 -25.94 -8.83
C GLU A 212 4.38 -25.71 -9.76
N TYR A 213 4.64 -25.76 -11.06
CA TYR A 213 3.62 -25.60 -12.09
C TYR A 213 3.72 -26.80 -13.03
N GLN A 214 2.72 -27.65 -13.02
CA GLN A 214 2.75 -28.93 -13.73
C GLN A 214 1.44 -29.20 -14.46
N GLN A 215 1.53 -30.00 -15.53
CA GLN A 215 0.37 -30.48 -16.26
C GLN A 215 -0.31 -31.59 -15.44
N VAL A 216 -1.63 -31.54 -15.37
CA VAL A 216 -2.45 -32.59 -14.75
C VAL A 216 -2.33 -33.87 -15.58
N ALA A 217 -1.99 -34.98 -14.93
CA ALA A 217 -1.81 -36.26 -15.61
C ALA A 217 -3.11 -36.68 -16.32
N ASN A 218 -2.99 -37.09 -17.59
CA ASN A 218 -4.09 -37.57 -18.43
C ASN A 218 -5.21 -36.53 -18.67
N SER A 219 -4.92 -35.23 -18.57
CA SER A 219 -5.88 -34.19 -18.93
C SER A 219 -5.96 -34.03 -20.45
N ASP A 220 -7.17 -34.15 -21.01
CA ASP A 220 -7.49 -33.76 -22.39
C ASP A 220 -8.78 -32.90 -22.41
N PRO A 221 -8.70 -31.59 -22.72
CA PRO A 221 -7.49 -30.84 -23.10
C PRO A 221 -6.49 -30.68 -21.94
N ALA A 222 -5.25 -30.29 -22.26
CA ALA A 222 -4.20 -30.06 -21.28
C ALA A 222 -4.62 -29.06 -20.20
N ARG A 223 -4.57 -29.46 -18.92
CA ARG A 223 -4.82 -28.62 -17.75
C ARG A 223 -3.57 -28.53 -16.88
N TYR A 224 -3.44 -27.44 -16.14
CA TYR A 224 -2.30 -27.21 -15.27
C TYR A 224 -2.74 -26.95 -13.83
N GLU A 225 -1.87 -27.28 -12.89
CA GLU A 225 -2.08 -27.08 -11.46
C GLU A 225 -0.83 -26.50 -10.81
N PHE A 226 -1.04 -25.77 -9.72
CA PHE A 226 -0.01 -25.21 -8.87
C PHE A 226 0.13 -26.00 -7.58
N LEU A 227 1.38 -26.18 -7.15
CA LEU A 227 1.73 -26.78 -5.86
C LEU A 227 2.77 -25.90 -5.16
N TRP A 228 3.00 -26.17 -3.87
CA TRP A 228 4.15 -25.62 -3.17
C TRP A 228 5.43 -26.25 -3.72
N GLY A 229 6.40 -25.41 -4.00
CA GLY A 229 7.74 -25.88 -4.36
C GLY A 229 8.59 -26.22 -3.14
N PRO A 230 9.78 -26.82 -3.36
CA PRO A 230 10.66 -27.28 -2.29
C PRO A 230 11.10 -26.14 -1.35
N ARG A 231 11.24 -24.92 -1.86
CA ARG A 231 11.61 -23.76 -1.05
C ARG A 231 10.47 -23.28 -0.16
N ALA A 232 9.23 -23.30 -0.66
CA ALA A 232 8.07 -22.97 0.17
C ALA A 232 7.96 -23.93 1.37
N HIS A 233 8.17 -25.23 1.14
CA HIS A 233 8.21 -26.23 2.21
C HIS A 233 9.39 -26.06 3.18
N ALA A 234 10.53 -25.55 2.71
CA ALA A 234 11.71 -25.29 3.55
C ALA A 234 11.56 -24.03 4.41
N GLU A 235 10.94 -22.97 3.89
CA GLU A 235 10.81 -21.68 4.58
C GLU A 235 9.56 -21.60 5.46
N ILE A 236 8.47 -22.26 5.06
CA ILE A 236 7.17 -22.12 5.72
C ILE A 236 6.60 -23.49 6.08
N SER A 237 6.05 -23.59 7.29
CA SER A 237 5.24 -24.73 7.72
C SER A 237 3.74 -24.49 7.51
N LYS A 238 3.00 -25.58 7.27
CA LYS A 238 1.52 -25.55 7.20
C LYS A 238 0.88 -24.92 8.45
N LEU A 239 1.49 -25.14 9.62
CA LEU A 239 1.05 -24.54 10.87
C LEU A 239 1.13 -23.01 10.82
N GLN A 240 2.25 -22.44 10.34
CA GLN A 240 2.39 -20.99 10.20
C GLN A 240 1.37 -20.39 9.23
N VAL A 241 1.08 -21.08 8.12
CA VAL A 241 0.01 -20.65 7.18
C VAL A 241 -1.35 -20.66 7.85
N ARG A 242 -1.68 -21.71 8.60
CA ARG A 242 -2.94 -21.79 9.34
C ARG A 242 -3.07 -20.69 10.39
N GLU A 243 -2.01 -20.43 11.16
CA GLU A 243 -1.97 -19.34 12.13
C GLU A 243 -2.11 -17.96 11.48
N TYR A 244 -1.48 -17.77 10.32
CA TYR A 244 -1.61 -16.57 9.52
C TYR A 244 -3.06 -16.35 9.05
N LEU A 245 -3.69 -17.38 8.46
CA LEU A 245 -5.08 -17.32 8.02
C LEU A 245 -6.04 -17.02 9.17
N LEU A 246 -5.85 -17.63 10.34
CA LEU A 246 -6.64 -17.32 11.54
C LEU A 246 -6.46 -15.87 11.99
N ARG A 247 -5.24 -15.32 11.91
CA ARG A 247 -4.93 -13.94 12.29
C ARG A 247 -5.59 -12.94 11.34
N VAL A 248 -5.56 -13.21 10.03
CA VAL A 248 -6.20 -12.37 9.01
C VAL A 248 -7.73 -12.44 9.16
N ASN A 249 -8.31 -13.64 9.30
CA ASN A 249 -9.76 -13.80 9.42
C ASN A 249 -10.34 -13.20 10.72
N ARG A 250 -9.59 -13.24 11.83
CA ARG A 250 -10.03 -12.63 13.10
C ARG A 250 -10.14 -11.11 13.06
N ARG A 251 -9.52 -10.44 12.09
CA ARG A 251 -9.59 -8.97 11.95
C ARG A 251 -10.90 -8.48 11.30
N GLY A 252 -11.81 -9.39 10.92
CA GLY A 252 -13.06 -9.05 10.22
C GLY A 252 -12.84 -8.83 8.72
N PRO A 253 -13.90 -8.50 7.95
CA PRO A 253 -13.74 -8.08 6.55
C PRO A 253 -12.77 -6.91 6.51
N SER A 254 -11.66 -7.07 5.78
CA SER A 254 -10.62 -6.05 5.67
C SER A 254 -11.24 -4.72 5.24
N SER A 255 -11.23 -3.71 6.13
CA SER A 255 -11.73 -2.39 5.79
C SER A 255 -10.96 -1.80 4.60
N PHE A 256 -9.68 -2.19 4.46
CA PHE A 256 -8.84 -1.81 3.34
C PHE A 256 -9.34 -2.40 2.00
N LEU A 257 -9.61 -3.72 1.93
CA LEU A 257 -10.12 -4.33 0.69
C LEU A 257 -11.54 -3.86 0.32
N VAL A 258 -12.33 -3.40 1.28
CA VAL A 258 -13.65 -2.80 1.04
C VAL A 258 -13.53 -1.36 0.48
N GLN A 259 -12.40 -0.69 0.69
CA GLN A 259 -12.19 0.73 0.35
C GLN A 259 -11.28 0.98 -0.85
N VAL A 260 -10.62 -0.04 -1.43
CA VAL A 260 -9.85 0.14 -2.68
C VAL A 260 -10.86 0.12 -3.84
N PRO A 261 -11.15 1.26 -4.49
CA PRO A 261 -11.95 1.26 -5.70
C PRO A 261 -11.18 0.46 -6.75
N SER A 262 -11.87 -0.40 -7.49
CA SER A 262 -11.30 -1.14 -8.61
C SER A 262 -10.67 -0.16 -9.61
N LEU A 263 -9.36 -0.01 -9.57
CA LEU A 263 -8.54 0.69 -10.57
C LEU A 263 -8.56 -0.13 -11.87
N SER A 264 -9.71 -0.20 -12.53
CA SER A 264 -9.85 -0.73 -13.88
C SER A 264 -11.19 -0.31 -14.50
N GLU A 265 -11.47 0.98 -14.52
CA GLU A 265 -12.43 1.57 -15.46
C GLU A 265 -11.84 2.85 -16.06
N GLU A 266 -10.72 2.73 -16.78
CA GLU A 266 -10.42 3.65 -17.88
C GLU A 266 -9.65 2.90 -18.98
N ALA A 267 -10.31 2.80 -20.13
CA ALA A 267 -9.84 2.45 -21.49
C ALA A 267 -10.82 1.47 -22.17
N ALA A 268 -12.08 1.89 -22.28
CA ALA A 268 -13.04 1.34 -23.23
C ALA A 268 -13.73 2.52 -23.92
N SER A 269 -12.99 3.23 -24.77
CA SER A 269 -13.53 4.08 -25.83
C SER A 269 -12.44 4.17 -26.91
N ASP A 270 -12.62 3.41 -28.00
CA ASP A 270 -12.87 4.02 -29.31
C ASP A 270 -13.16 2.93 -30.34
N GLU A 271 -14.47 2.80 -30.55
CA GLU A 271 -15.24 2.57 -31.77
C GLU A 271 -14.59 1.86 -32.98
N GLU A 272 -15.17 0.69 -33.25
CA GLU A 272 -15.33 0.08 -34.55
C GLU A 272 -16.39 0.87 -35.35
N GLU A 273 -15.97 1.72 -36.29
CA GLU A 273 -16.84 2.23 -37.36
C GLU A 273 -16.26 1.78 -38.71
N GLY A 274 -16.77 0.65 -39.19
CA GLY A 274 -16.59 0.14 -40.54
C GLY A 274 -17.96 -0.11 -41.17
N ALA A 275 -18.41 0.86 -41.97
CA ALA A 275 -19.39 0.68 -43.03
C ALA A 275 -18.99 1.56 -44.22
#